data_AF-A0A963TA57-F1
#
_entry.id   AF-A0A963TA57-F1
#
_cell.length_a   1.000
_cell.length_b   1.000
_cell.length_c   1.000
_cell.angle_alpha   90.00
_cell.angle_beta   90.00
_cell.angle_gamma   90.00
#
_symmetry.space_group_name_H-M   'P 1'
#
loop_
_entity.id
_entity.type
_entity.pdbx_description
1 polymer ?
#
loop_
_entity_poly.entity_id
_entity_poly.type
_entity_poly.pdbx_seq_one_letter_code
_entity_poly.pdbx_strand_id
1 'polypeptide(L)'
;PMLYADAGIDLVNGGEEAGRAAGADYTVNHYHQPTDEYSDDWDLAGMAQSMNILYEVGARVANMQGWPNWRENNEFRAIRDASRGGE
;
A
#
# COMPACT_ATOMS: atom_id res chain seq x y z
N PRO A 1 -2.19 14.17 -3.53
CA PRO A 1 -2.73 12.78 -3.59
C PRO A 1 -1.71 11.84 -2.95
N MET A 2 -2.17 10.82 -2.23
CA MET A 2 -1.31 9.91 -1.49
C MET A 2 -1.88 8.51 -1.62
N LEU A 3 -1.02 7.53 -1.91
CA LEU A 3 -1.33 6.11 -1.86
C LEU A 3 -0.65 5.54 -0.61
N TYR A 4 -1.46 5.05 0.33
CA TYR A 4 -0.99 4.33 1.49
C TYR A 4 -1.45 2.89 1.35
N ALA A 5 -0.52 2.00 1.04
CA ALA A 5 -0.77 0.57 0.97
C ALA A 5 -0.24 -0.08 2.25
N ASP A 6 -1.05 -0.96 2.83
CA ASP A 6 -0.71 -1.83 3.94
C ASP A 6 -1.29 -3.22 3.65
N ALA A 7 -0.78 -4.26 4.32
CA ALA A 7 -1.29 -5.62 4.18
C ALA A 7 -2.76 -5.75 4.62
N GLY A 8 -3.21 -4.88 5.53
CA GLY A 8 -4.56 -4.95 6.09
C GLY A 8 -4.75 -6.21 6.95
N ILE A 9 -6.00 -6.48 7.31
CA ILE A 9 -6.36 -7.58 8.22
C ILE A 9 -7.51 -8.45 7.71
N ASP A 10 -8.13 -8.07 6.59
CA ASP A 10 -9.27 -8.78 6.01
C ASP A 10 -8.78 -9.66 4.87
N LEU A 11 -8.57 -10.94 5.16
CA LEU A 11 -8.11 -11.89 4.15
C LEU A 11 -9.27 -12.23 3.21
N VAL A 12 -8.99 -12.26 1.90
CA VAL A 12 -9.96 -12.70 0.87
C VAL A 12 -10.56 -14.06 1.23
N ASN A 13 -9.73 -14.96 1.76
CA ASN A 13 -10.14 -16.25 2.29
C ASN A 13 -9.97 -16.22 3.82
N GLY A 14 -11.08 -16.33 4.56
CA GLY A 14 -11.07 -16.37 6.03
C GLY A 14 -11.42 -15.05 6.73
N GLY A 15 -11.47 -13.94 6.00
CA GLY A 15 -11.93 -12.65 6.50
C GLY A 15 -11.04 -12.03 7.58
N GLU A 16 -11.58 -11.05 8.31
CA GLU A 16 -10.88 -10.35 9.39
C GLU A 16 -10.39 -11.26 10.52
N GLU A 17 -11.14 -12.30 10.87
CA GLU A 17 -10.78 -13.20 11.97
C GLU A 17 -9.45 -13.91 11.67
N ALA A 18 -9.35 -14.51 10.48
CA ALA A 18 -8.15 -15.21 10.04
C ALA A 18 -6.95 -14.24 9.90
N GLY A 19 -7.17 -13.05 9.34
CA GLY A 19 -6.08 -12.08 9.18
C GLY A 19 -5.56 -11.52 10.50
N ARG A 20 -6.44 -11.26 11.48
CA ARG A 20 -6.01 -10.88 12.84
C ARG A 20 -5.23 -12.00 13.53
N ALA A 21 -5.67 -13.25 13.39
CA ALA A 21 -4.96 -14.39 13.96
C ALA A 21 -3.56 -14.55 13.35
N ALA A 22 -3.45 -14.50 12.01
CA ALA A 22 -2.16 -14.58 11.31
C ALA A 22 -1.22 -13.42 11.67
N GLY A 23 -1.73 -12.19 11.70
CA GLY A 23 -0.95 -11.02 12.08
C GLY A 23 -0.48 -11.05 13.53
N ALA A 24 -1.32 -11.53 14.45
CA ALA A 24 -0.95 -11.70 15.85
C ALA A 24 0.13 -12.77 16.04
N ASP A 25 -0.03 -13.93 15.40
CA ASP A 25 0.95 -15.01 15.44
C ASP A 25 2.32 -14.54 14.92
N TYR A 26 2.34 -13.92 13.73
CA TYR A 26 3.57 -13.38 13.17
C TYR A 26 4.23 -12.34 14.08
N THR A 27 3.45 -11.39 14.62
CA THR A 27 3.98 -10.33 15.50
C THR A 27 4.57 -10.90 16.79
N VAL A 28 3.95 -11.91 17.39
CA VAL A 28 4.38 -12.49 18.67
C VAL A 28 5.56 -13.46 18.49
N ASN A 29 5.53 -14.28 17.44
CA ASN A 29 6.42 -15.44 17.32
C ASN A 29 7.53 -15.28 16.26
N HIS A 30 7.40 -14.34 15.33
CA HIS A 30 8.29 -14.25 14.16
C HIS A 30 8.92 -12.87 13.98
N TYR A 31 8.19 -11.78 14.20
CA TYR A 31 8.66 -10.43 13.90
C TYR A 31 10.00 -10.08 14.60
N HIS A 32 10.99 -9.66 13.81
CA HIS A 32 12.35 -9.35 14.28
C HIS A 32 13.05 -10.51 15.02
N GLN A 33 12.64 -11.76 14.77
CA GLN A 33 13.28 -12.97 15.30
C GLN A 33 14.02 -13.73 14.19
N PRO A 34 14.90 -14.67 14.53
CA PRO A 34 15.51 -15.56 13.53
C PRO A 34 14.51 -16.40 12.73
N THR A 35 13.28 -16.55 13.23
CA THR A 35 12.17 -17.24 12.57
C THR A 35 11.40 -16.35 11.59
N ASP A 36 11.84 -15.10 11.38
CA ASP A 36 11.35 -14.17 10.36
C ASP A 36 11.91 -14.55 8.98
N GLU A 37 11.50 -15.72 8.49
CA GLU A 37 11.95 -16.29 7.24
C GLU A 37 10.76 -16.55 6.31
N TYR A 38 11.06 -16.59 5.01
CA TYR A 38 10.08 -17.01 4.01
C TYR A 38 9.59 -18.44 4.28
N SER A 39 8.29 -18.69 4.04
CA SER A 39 7.69 -20.02 4.08
C SER A 39 6.95 -20.33 2.78
N ASP A 40 7.12 -21.55 2.28
CA ASP A 40 6.41 -22.06 1.11
C ASP A 40 4.88 -22.18 1.33
N ASP A 41 4.44 -22.19 2.59
CA ASP A 41 3.01 -22.25 2.95
C ASP A 41 2.31 -20.88 2.85
N TRP A 42 3.05 -19.80 2.61
CA TRP A 42 2.48 -18.45 2.50
C TRP A 42 1.70 -18.25 1.19
N ASP A 43 0.45 -17.81 1.29
CA ASP A 43 -0.29 -17.28 0.15
C ASP A 43 0.18 -15.85 -0.18
N LEU A 44 0.99 -15.74 -1.23
CA LEU A 44 1.56 -14.46 -1.69
C LEU A 44 0.65 -13.69 -2.67
N ALA A 45 -0.56 -14.17 -2.97
CA ALA A 45 -1.42 -13.54 -3.97
C ALA A 45 -1.76 -12.09 -3.61
N GLY A 46 -2.03 -11.80 -2.33
CA GLY A 46 -2.28 -10.43 -1.85
C GLY A 46 -1.05 -9.53 -2.01
N MET A 47 0.15 -10.02 -1.70
CA MET A 47 1.39 -9.28 -1.90
C MET A 47 1.63 -8.97 -3.38
N ALA A 48 1.40 -9.94 -4.28
CA ALA A 48 1.53 -9.75 -5.71
C ALA A 48 0.58 -8.65 -6.25
N GLN A 49 -0.67 -8.62 -5.76
CA GLN A 49 -1.64 -7.58 -6.11
C GLN A 49 -1.17 -6.19 -5.66
N SER A 50 -0.71 -6.07 -4.41
CA SER A 50 -0.18 -4.81 -3.87
C SER A 50 1.03 -4.32 -4.68
N MET A 51 1.95 -5.22 -5.03
CA MET A 51 3.11 -4.88 -5.86
C MET A 51 2.70 -4.41 -7.26
N ASN A 52 1.69 -5.04 -7.87
CA ASN A 52 1.19 -4.61 -9.17
C ASN A 52 0.59 -3.18 -9.11
N ILE A 53 -0.21 -2.88 -8.08
CA ILE A 53 -0.80 -1.54 -7.90
C ILE A 53 0.31 -0.49 -7.71
N LEU A 54 1.29 -0.77 -6.84
CA LEU A 54 2.41 0.14 -6.58
C LEU A 54 3.23 0.38 -7.85
N TYR A 55 3.52 -0.68 -8.61
CA TYR A 55 4.21 -0.58 -9.89
C TYR A 55 3.43 0.27 -10.89
N GLU A 56 2.14 -0.01 -11.10
CA GLU A 56 1.32 0.74 -12.06
C GLU A 56 1.23 2.23 -11.71
N VAL A 57 1.06 2.56 -10.43
CA VAL A 57 1.03 3.95 -9.96
C VAL A 57 2.38 4.63 -10.18
N GLY A 58 3.48 3.98 -9.78
CA GLY A 58 4.83 4.50 -10.00
C GLY A 58 5.15 4.71 -11.47
N ALA A 59 4.85 3.72 -12.32
CA ALA A 59 5.07 3.78 -13.75
C ALA A 59 4.26 4.89 -14.42
N ARG A 60 2.99 5.08 -14.03
CA ARG A 60 2.15 6.19 -14.54
C ARG A 60 2.72 7.54 -14.13
N VAL A 61 3.07 7.73 -12.86
CA VAL A 61 3.63 8.99 -12.36
C VAL A 61 4.95 9.31 -13.05
N ALA A 62 5.84 8.33 -13.21
CA ALA A 62 7.15 8.52 -13.84
C ALA A 62 7.06 8.90 -15.34
N ASN A 63 5.99 8.51 -16.04
CA ASN A 63 5.82 8.74 -17.48
C ASN A 63 4.78 9.82 -17.82
N MET A 64 4.23 10.53 -16.82
CA MET A 64 3.23 11.57 -17.05
C MET A 64 3.91 12.92 -17.37
N GLN A 65 3.33 13.70 -18.30
CA GLN A 65 3.83 15.05 -18.61
C GLN A 65 3.50 16.09 -17.52
N GLY A 66 2.78 15.72 -16.46
CA GLY A 66 2.44 16.61 -15.36
C GLY A 66 2.25 15.84 -14.07
N TRP A 67 2.47 16.52 -12.94
CA TRP A 67 2.28 15.90 -11.63
C TRP A 67 0.81 15.70 -11.27
N PRO A 68 0.46 14.58 -10.59
CA PRO A 68 -0.88 14.39 -10.03
C PRO A 68 -1.30 15.57 -9.16
N ASN A 69 -2.58 15.92 -9.23
CA ASN A 69 -3.16 17.01 -8.45
C ASN A 69 -4.25 16.51 -7.49
N TRP A 70 -4.64 17.36 -6.55
CA TRP A 70 -5.79 17.11 -5.69
C TRP A 70 -7.11 17.23 -6.48
N ARG A 71 -8.16 16.57 -5.98
CA ARG A 71 -9.52 16.73 -6.52
C ARG A 71 -9.98 18.18 -6.34
N GLU A 72 -10.91 18.61 -7.18
CA GLU A 72 -11.34 20.01 -7.25
C GLU A 72 -11.77 20.61 -5.91
N ASN A 73 -12.57 19.88 -5.13
CA ASN A 73 -13.12 20.34 -3.85
C ASN A 73 -12.26 19.95 -2.64
N ASN A 74 -11.01 19.54 -2.86
CA ASN A 74 -10.12 19.20 -1.77
C ASN A 74 -9.50 20.46 -1.17
N GLU A 75 -9.52 20.58 0.16
CA GLU A 75 -9.00 21.74 0.90
C GLU A 75 -7.53 22.07 0.62
N PHE A 76 -6.72 21.08 0.24
CA PHE A 76 -5.31 21.26 -0.08
C PHE A 76 -5.04 21.69 -1.52
N ARG A 77 -6.06 21.66 -2.40
CA ARG A 77 -5.87 21.97 -3.83
C ARG A 77 -5.36 23.39 -4.04
N ALA A 78 -5.99 24.39 -3.42
CA ALA A 78 -5.62 25.79 -3.63
C ALA A 78 -4.15 26.06 -3.23
N ILE A 79 -3.71 25.54 -2.09
CA ILE A 79 -2.32 25.66 -1.62
C ILE A 79 -1.38 24.90 -2.55
N ARG A 80 -1.77 23.71 -3.03
CA ARG A 80 -0.96 22.93 -3.97
C ARG A 80 -0.79 23.66 -5.29
N ASP A 81 -1.86 24.17 -5.87
CA ASP A 81 -1.85 24.91 -7.13
C ASP A 81 -0.97 26.16 -7.01
N ALA A 82 -1.09 26.91 -5.90
CA ALA A 82 -0.20 28.03 -5.60
C ALA A 82 1.27 27.61 -5.49
N SER A 83 1.57 26.48 -4.83
CA SER A 83 2.95 25.98 -4.70
C SER A 83 3.57 25.50 -6.01
N ARG A 84 2.74 25.17 -7.02
CA ARG A 84 3.18 24.69 -8.33
C ARG A 84 3.32 25.78 -9.38
N GLY A 85 2.86 27.01 -9.10
CA GLY A 85 2.86 28.13 -10.05
C GLY A 85 4.25 28.67 -10.47
N GLY A 86 5.32 27.88 -10.32
CA GLY A 86 6.67 28.16 -10.80
C GLY A 86 7.25 27.07 -11.71
N GLU A 87 6.46 26.07 -12.10
CA GLU A 87 6.76 25.07 -13.14
C GLU A 87 5.79 25.19 -14.32
#